data_AF-A0A956IQK2-F1
#
_entry.id   AF-A0A956IQK2-F1
#
_cell.length_a   1.000
_cell.length_b   1.000
_cell.length_c   1.000
_cell.angle_alpha   90.00
_cell.angle_beta   90.00
_cell.angle_gamma   90.00
#
_symmetry.space_group_name_H-M   'P 1'
#
loop_
_entity.id
_entity.type
_entity.pdbx_description
1 polymer ?
#
loop_
_entity_poly.entity_id
_entity_poly.type
_entity_poly.pdbx_seq_one_letter_code
_entity_poly.pdbx_strand_id
1 'polypeptide(L)'
;MAVPDVCKVPAPPAPPVPTPFPNTAMVANATKVSTKVLIENKQTVIETSEIPSSLGDQAGSAGGVVSGTVGQKVVFKKGSSKVIAEGKGMVHQVAQSAHNGSNPNAPGGVQMAPSQAKVTIFP
;
A
#
# COMPACT_ATOMS: atom_id res chain seq x y z
N MET A 1 -0.73 -0.29 -5.28
CA MET A 1 -0.06 0.66 -6.21
C MET A 1 -0.79 1.97 -6.10
N ALA A 2 -0.06 3.06 -5.94
CA ALA A 2 -0.54 4.43 -5.99
C ALA A 2 0.34 5.22 -6.97
N VAL A 3 -0.27 6.05 -7.81
CA VAL A 3 0.41 6.83 -8.85
C VAL A 3 -0.45 8.04 -9.24
N PRO A 4 0.15 9.21 -9.56
CA PRO A 4 1.56 9.56 -9.34
C PRO A 4 1.85 9.90 -7.87
N ASP A 5 2.99 9.45 -7.37
CA ASP A 5 3.58 9.87 -6.09
C ASP A 5 4.63 10.96 -6.38
N VAL A 6 4.27 12.24 -6.21
CA VAL A 6 5.14 13.35 -6.62
C VAL A 6 6.15 13.68 -5.53
N CYS A 7 7.38 13.20 -5.66
CA CYS A 7 8.43 13.37 -4.65
C CYS A 7 9.51 14.36 -5.11
N LYS A 8 10.21 14.95 -4.14
CA LYS A 8 11.28 15.93 -4.38
C LYS A 8 12.59 15.19 -4.62
N VAL A 9 13.14 15.28 -5.82
CA VAL A 9 14.45 14.71 -6.17
C VAL A 9 15.54 15.74 -5.86
N PRO A 10 16.55 15.42 -5.01
CA PRO A 10 17.69 16.31 -4.79
C PRO A 10 18.45 16.60 -6.10
N ALA A 11 18.74 17.87 -6.37
CA ALA A 11 19.39 18.30 -7.61
C ALA A 11 20.48 19.38 -7.38
N PRO A 12 21.47 19.15 -6.50
CA PRO A 12 22.46 20.18 -6.17
C PRO A 12 23.27 20.61 -7.42
N PRO A 13 23.59 21.91 -7.60
CA PRO A 13 23.33 23.02 -6.67
C PRO A 13 21.92 23.63 -6.77
N ALA A 14 21.06 23.14 -7.66
CA ALA A 14 19.70 23.63 -7.82
C ALA A 14 18.75 23.13 -6.70
N PRO A 15 17.58 23.79 -6.50
CA PRO A 15 16.55 23.30 -5.60
C PRO A 15 16.02 21.91 -6.00
N PRO A 16 15.50 21.10 -5.06
CA PRO A 16 14.89 19.81 -5.37
C PRO A 16 13.75 19.93 -6.40
N VAL A 17 13.69 18.96 -7.32
CA VAL A 17 12.73 18.96 -8.44
C VAL A 17 11.56 18.03 -8.12
N PRO A 18 10.30 18.52 -8.08
CA PRO A 18 9.11 17.67 -7.98
C PRO A 18 9.01 16.72 -9.18
N THR A 19 9.00 15.42 -8.93
CA THR A 19 9.04 14.38 -9.97
C THR A 19 7.99 13.30 -9.66
N PRO A 20 7.14 12.90 -10.61
CA PRO A 20 6.16 11.84 -10.40
C PRO A 20 6.82 10.45 -10.40
N PHE A 21 6.50 9.64 -9.39
CA PHE A 21 6.97 8.26 -9.27
C PHE A 21 5.79 7.26 -9.18
N PRO A 22 5.99 6.00 -9.57
CA PRO A 22 5.14 4.92 -9.10
C PRO A 22 5.42 4.64 -7.62
N ASN A 23 4.38 4.35 -6.84
CA ASN A 23 4.52 3.86 -5.47
C ASN A 23 3.82 2.50 -5.31
N THR A 24 4.63 1.47 -5.09
CA THR A 24 4.22 0.07 -5.00
C THR A 24 4.46 -0.51 -3.63
N ALA A 25 3.75 -1.59 -3.31
CA ALA A 25 4.03 -2.43 -2.16
C ALA A 25 3.61 -3.86 -2.48
N MET A 26 4.30 -4.81 -1.88
CA MET A 26 4.06 -6.23 -2.09
C MET A 26 3.26 -6.80 -0.93
N VAL A 27 2.06 -7.33 -1.21
CA VAL A 27 1.21 -7.96 -0.20
C VAL A 27 1.88 -9.16 0.49
N ALA A 28 2.83 -9.81 -0.18
CA ALA A 28 3.65 -10.85 0.43
C ALA A 28 4.42 -10.37 1.68
N ASN A 29 4.67 -9.06 1.80
CA ASN A 29 5.36 -8.44 2.93
C ASN A 29 4.38 -7.88 3.98
N ALA A 30 3.08 -8.16 3.87
CA ALA A 30 2.09 -7.67 4.82
C ALA A 30 2.34 -8.27 6.22
N THR A 31 2.18 -7.42 7.23
CA THR A 31 2.21 -7.76 8.65
C THR A 31 0.86 -7.44 9.27
N LYS A 32 0.65 -7.87 10.52
CA LYS A 32 -0.66 -7.76 11.20
C LYS A 32 -1.79 -8.42 10.37
N VAL A 33 -1.43 -9.54 9.75
CA VAL A 33 -2.34 -10.42 9.01
C VAL A 33 -3.11 -11.31 9.97
N SER A 34 -4.15 -11.99 9.47
CA SER A 34 -4.95 -12.89 10.28
C SER A 34 -4.10 -14.05 10.82
N THR A 35 -4.33 -14.39 12.08
CA THR A 35 -3.63 -15.52 12.75
C THR A 35 -4.42 -16.83 12.67
N LYS A 36 -5.74 -16.74 12.46
CA LYS A 36 -6.65 -17.90 12.50
C LYS A 36 -7.18 -18.30 11.12
N VAL A 37 -7.33 -17.35 10.21
CA VAL A 37 -7.92 -17.60 8.88
C VAL A 37 -6.82 -17.72 7.85
N LEU A 38 -6.67 -18.93 7.31
CA LEU A 38 -5.70 -19.24 6.26
C LEU A 38 -6.42 -19.47 4.92
N ILE A 39 -5.83 -18.96 3.85
CA ILE A 39 -6.18 -19.31 2.47
C ILE A 39 -4.94 -19.94 1.85
N GLU A 40 -5.09 -21.14 1.29
CA GLU A 40 -3.97 -21.91 0.74
C GLU A 40 -2.81 -22.08 1.73
N ASN A 41 -3.13 -22.35 3.00
CA ASN A 41 -2.18 -22.49 4.10
C ASN A 41 -1.34 -21.23 4.36
N LYS A 42 -1.77 -20.06 3.90
CA LYS A 42 -1.13 -18.77 4.19
C LYS A 42 -2.06 -17.83 4.93
N GLN A 43 -1.47 -16.97 5.76
CA GLN A 43 -2.21 -15.98 6.53
C GLN A 43 -2.97 -15.03 5.60
N THR A 44 -4.20 -14.72 5.99
CA THR A 44 -5.09 -13.85 5.24
C THR A 44 -4.83 -12.38 5.59
N VAL A 45 -4.76 -11.52 4.58
CA VAL A 45 -4.63 -10.08 4.77
C VAL A 45 -6.01 -9.49 5.09
N ILE A 46 -6.08 -8.69 6.15
CA ILE A 46 -7.31 -8.06 6.64
C ILE A 46 -7.14 -6.54 6.67
N GLU A 47 -8.23 -5.80 6.83
CA GLU A 47 -8.25 -4.33 6.77
C GLU A 47 -7.26 -3.64 7.73
N THR A 48 -6.94 -4.26 8.87
CA THR A 48 -5.96 -3.74 9.84
C THR A 48 -4.51 -4.15 9.54
N SER A 49 -4.28 -4.94 8.50
CA SER A 49 -2.94 -5.31 8.06
C SER A 49 -2.20 -4.10 7.46
N GLU A 50 -0.88 -4.14 7.47
CA GLU A 50 -0.03 -3.10 6.89
C GLU A 50 1.19 -3.72 6.21
N ILE A 51 1.66 -3.09 5.13
CA ILE A 51 2.93 -3.43 4.50
C ILE A 51 3.97 -2.45 5.03
N PRO A 52 5.08 -2.90 5.66
CA PRO A 52 5.99 -2.01 6.39
C PRO A 52 6.63 -0.89 5.58
N SER A 53 6.82 -1.09 4.27
CA SER A 53 7.46 -0.12 3.39
C SER A 53 6.92 -0.21 1.97
N SER A 54 6.87 0.95 1.31
CA SER A 54 6.59 1.10 -0.10
C SER A 54 7.87 1.29 -0.92
N LEU A 55 7.77 1.08 -2.23
CA LEU A 55 8.88 1.11 -3.18
C LEU A 55 8.50 1.83 -4.48
N GLY A 56 9.48 2.46 -5.14
CA GLY A 56 9.36 3.09 -6.46
C GLY A 56 9.59 4.61 -6.44
N ASP A 57 9.57 5.22 -5.27
CA ASP A 57 9.70 6.66 -5.01
C ASP A 57 11.04 7.06 -4.35
N GLN A 58 11.99 6.12 -4.20
CA GLN A 58 13.23 6.33 -3.44
C GLN A 58 14.16 7.41 -4.03
N ALA A 59 14.09 7.69 -5.33
CA ALA A 59 14.84 8.78 -5.95
C ALA A 59 14.37 10.16 -5.47
N GLY A 60 13.12 10.27 -5.01
CA GLY A 60 12.55 11.46 -4.39
C GLY A 60 12.94 11.64 -2.92
N SER A 61 14.19 11.36 -2.57
CA SER A 61 14.67 11.22 -1.18
C SER A 61 14.54 12.48 -0.31
N ALA A 62 14.20 13.64 -0.89
CA ALA A 62 13.82 14.85 -0.13
C ALA A 62 12.33 14.89 0.28
N GLY A 63 11.59 13.78 0.12
CA GLY A 63 10.22 13.63 0.60
C GLY A 63 9.15 13.89 -0.47
N GLY A 64 7.96 13.32 -0.27
CA GLY A 64 6.76 13.69 -1.02
C GLY A 64 6.42 15.17 -0.88
N VAL A 65 5.90 15.80 -1.95
CA VAL A 65 5.49 17.22 -1.92
C VAL A 65 4.45 17.49 -0.83
N VAL A 66 3.54 16.55 -0.59
CA VAL A 66 2.50 16.60 0.45
C VAL A 66 2.89 15.78 1.68
N SER A 67 3.35 14.53 1.51
CA SER A 67 3.60 13.62 2.64
C SER A 67 4.85 13.97 3.44
N GLY A 68 5.83 14.66 2.83
CA GLY A 68 7.16 14.89 3.41
C GLY A 68 7.97 13.61 3.65
N THR A 69 7.51 12.45 3.19
CA THR A 69 8.10 11.15 3.46
C THR A 69 8.25 10.32 2.19
N VAL A 70 9.06 9.26 2.26
CA VAL A 70 9.33 8.29 1.19
C VAL A 70 9.40 6.90 1.80
N GLY A 71 8.92 5.89 1.07
CA GLY A 71 9.04 4.49 1.45
C GLY A 71 8.38 4.10 2.78
N GLN A 72 7.41 4.89 3.26
CA GLN A 72 6.69 4.59 4.50
C GLN A 72 5.68 3.46 4.28
N LYS A 73 5.09 2.99 5.37
CA LYS A 73 4.14 1.88 5.36
C LYS A 73 2.94 2.13 4.46
N VAL A 74 2.39 1.04 3.93
CA VAL A 74 1.13 1.01 3.17
C VAL A 74 0.04 0.41 4.06
N VAL A 75 -1.10 1.09 4.14
CA VAL A 75 -2.27 0.62 4.90
C VAL A 75 -3.46 0.41 4.00
N PHE A 76 -4.29 -0.59 4.31
CA PHE A 76 -5.55 -0.78 3.61
C PHE A 76 -6.62 0.16 4.18
N LYS A 77 -7.47 0.70 3.30
CA LYS A 77 -8.54 1.65 3.63
C LYS A 77 -9.91 1.01 3.58
N LYS A 78 -10.04 -0.12 2.88
CA LYS A 78 -11.25 -0.92 2.79
C LYS A 78 -10.89 -2.39 2.71
N GLY A 79 -11.70 -3.22 3.35
CA GLY A 79 -11.79 -4.66 3.10
C GLY A 79 -13.19 -5.03 2.61
N SER A 80 -13.45 -6.33 2.48
CA SER A 80 -14.79 -6.85 2.18
C SER A 80 -15.77 -6.54 3.32
N SER A 81 -16.97 -6.14 2.95
CA SER A 81 -18.12 -5.92 3.84
C SER A 81 -18.84 -7.21 4.22
N LYS A 82 -18.61 -8.30 3.48
CA LYS A 82 -19.30 -9.59 3.64
C LYS A 82 -18.37 -10.71 4.06
N VAL A 83 -17.12 -10.67 3.61
CA VAL A 83 -16.12 -11.70 3.89
C VAL A 83 -15.20 -11.21 5.00
N ILE A 84 -15.46 -11.69 6.21
CA ILE A 84 -14.85 -11.19 7.44
C ILE A 84 -13.94 -12.26 8.05
N ALA A 85 -12.73 -11.86 8.43
CA ALA A 85 -11.80 -12.68 9.21
C ALA A 85 -11.44 -11.91 10.49
N GLU A 86 -11.62 -12.57 11.65
CA GLU A 86 -11.31 -11.99 12.97
C GLU A 86 -11.99 -10.63 13.22
N GLY A 87 -13.22 -10.47 12.73
CA GLY A 87 -14.01 -9.25 12.87
C GLY A 87 -13.56 -8.10 11.96
N LYS A 88 -12.65 -8.35 11.01
CA LYS A 88 -12.16 -7.37 10.02
C LYS A 88 -12.45 -7.83 8.61
N GLY A 89 -12.76 -6.88 7.72
CA GLY A 89 -12.94 -7.18 6.31
C GLY A 89 -11.66 -7.74 5.70
N MET A 90 -11.76 -8.84 4.95
CA MET A 90 -10.61 -9.39 4.23
C MET A 90 -10.26 -8.49 3.04
N VAL A 91 -8.97 -8.27 2.80
CA VAL A 91 -8.51 -7.45 1.68
C VAL A 91 -8.74 -8.20 0.38
N HIS A 92 -9.44 -7.56 -0.56
CA HIS A 92 -9.73 -8.08 -1.88
C HIS A 92 -8.88 -7.40 -2.96
N GLN A 93 -8.85 -7.98 -4.16
CA GLN A 93 -8.35 -7.26 -5.34
C GLN A 93 -9.18 -5.99 -5.54
N VAL A 94 -8.56 -4.87 -5.90
CA VAL A 94 -9.13 -3.51 -5.95
C VAL A 94 -9.47 -2.87 -4.60
N ALA A 95 -9.12 -3.50 -3.47
CA ALA A 95 -9.20 -2.83 -2.17
C ALA A 95 -8.34 -1.55 -2.16
N GLN A 96 -8.91 -0.48 -1.63
CA GLN A 96 -8.23 0.81 -1.53
C GLN A 96 -7.09 0.74 -0.50
N SER A 97 -5.96 1.37 -0.80
CA SER A 97 -4.81 1.51 0.08
C SER A 97 -4.32 2.95 0.14
N ALA A 98 -3.58 3.29 1.18
CA ALA A 98 -2.79 4.53 1.23
C ALA A 98 -1.32 4.17 1.30
N HIS A 99 -0.55 4.76 0.40
CA HIS A 99 0.90 4.62 0.32
C HIS A 99 1.56 5.82 1.01
N ASN A 100 2.75 5.61 1.57
CA ASN A 100 3.45 6.59 2.40
C ASN A 100 2.69 7.04 3.67
N GLY A 101 2.06 6.09 4.37
CA GLY A 101 1.40 6.33 5.65
C GLY A 101 0.02 6.99 5.54
N SER A 102 -0.33 7.81 6.53
CA SER A 102 -1.68 8.38 6.69
C SER A 102 -1.90 9.70 5.94
N ASN A 103 -0.83 10.38 5.51
CA ASN A 103 -0.88 11.60 4.71
C ASN A 103 -0.30 11.32 3.30
N PRO A 104 -1.05 10.59 2.45
CA PRO A 104 -0.51 10.06 1.21
C PRO A 104 -0.24 11.18 0.20
N ASN A 105 0.94 11.14 -0.40
CA ASN A 105 1.37 12.07 -1.44
C ASN A 105 0.88 11.67 -2.85
N ALA A 106 0.49 10.41 -3.01
CA ALA A 106 -0.20 9.91 -4.19
C ALA A 106 -1.72 9.85 -3.98
N PRO A 107 -2.53 9.89 -5.06
CA PRO A 107 -3.93 9.50 -5.00
C PRO A 107 -4.12 8.11 -4.36
N GLY A 108 -5.32 7.84 -3.84
CA GLY A 108 -5.65 6.56 -3.20
C GLY A 108 -5.17 5.36 -4.01
N GLY A 109 -4.33 4.54 -3.39
CA GLY A 109 -3.79 3.34 -4.00
C GLY A 109 -4.82 2.22 -4.07
N VAL A 110 -4.50 1.20 -4.84
CA VAL A 110 -5.33 0.01 -5.00
C VAL A 110 -4.49 -1.27 -5.01
N GLN A 111 -5.06 -2.34 -4.46
CA GLN A 111 -4.53 -3.70 -4.57
C GLN A 111 -4.77 -4.23 -5.99
N MET A 112 -3.82 -3.96 -6.89
CA MET A 112 -3.99 -4.25 -8.33
C MET A 112 -3.92 -5.73 -8.67
N ALA A 113 -3.02 -6.47 -8.03
CA ALA A 113 -2.77 -7.87 -8.31
C ALA A 113 -3.44 -8.78 -7.27
N PRO A 114 -4.02 -9.92 -7.69
CA PRO A 114 -4.45 -10.93 -6.74
C PRO A 114 -3.24 -11.52 -5.99
N SER A 115 -3.42 -11.88 -4.72
CA SER A 115 -2.36 -12.52 -3.92
C SER A 115 -2.19 -14.02 -4.23
N GLN A 116 -3.23 -14.64 -4.79
CA GLN A 116 -3.25 -16.00 -5.33
C GLN A 116 -4.45 -16.17 -6.28
N ALA A 117 -4.54 -17.31 -6.99
CA ALA A 117 -5.50 -17.50 -8.09
C ALA A 117 -6.72 -18.40 -7.78
N LYS A 118 -6.73 -19.10 -6.66
CA LYS A 118 -7.74 -20.12 -6.30
C LYS A 118 -8.97 -19.54 -5.61
N VAL A 119 -8.80 -18.51 -4.77
CA VAL A 119 -9.89 -17.90 -3.98
C VAL A 119 -10.01 -16.43 -4.32
N THR A 120 -11.16 -16.00 -4.82
CA THR A 120 -11.42 -14.57 -5.06
C THR A 120 -12.33 -14.03 -3.97
N ILE A 121 -11.97 -12.89 -3.39
CA ILE A 121 -12.78 -12.17 -2.41
C ILE A 121 -13.38 -10.96 -3.12
N PHE A 122 -14.66 -10.71 -2.89
CA PHE A 122 -15.37 -9.53 -3.42
C PHE A 122 -15.64 -8.50 -2.31
N PRO A 123 -15.84 -7.21 -2.67
CA PRO A 123 -16.19 -6.14 -1.72
C PRO A 123 -17.42 -6.46 -0.86
#